data_AF-A0A937LBL8-F1
#
_entry.id   AF-A0A937LBL8-F1
#
_cell.length_a   1.000
_cell.length_b   1.000
_cell.length_c   1.000
_cell.angle_alpha   90.00
_cell.angle_beta   90.00
_cell.angle_gamma   90.00
#
_symmetry.space_group_name_H-M   'P 1'
#
loop_
_entity.id
_entity.type
_entity.pdbx_description
1 polymer ?
#
loop_
_entity_poly.entity_id
_entity_poly.type
_entity_poly.pdbx_seq_one_letter_code
_entity_poly.pdbx_strand_id
1 'polypeptide(L)'
;MAKFINIVKVKVKTKYREEYLTICDEEPKFEGMTSAKYVEIAPNTFTFIGEWKTQEDIDQSRPKMLKFLDKLRPMLEEISPELGVTDPSSGSVIIEK
;
A
#
# COMPACT_ATOMS: atom_id res chain seq x y z
N MET A 1 -15.56 -14.62 8.35
CA MET A 1 -14.56 -15.19 7.41
C MET A 1 -13.23 -14.55 7.72
N ALA A 2 -12.13 -15.30 7.63
CA ALA A 2 -10.81 -14.76 7.93
C ALA A 2 -10.48 -13.64 6.94
N LYS A 3 -10.29 -12.42 7.43
CA LYS A 3 -9.85 -11.28 6.63
C LYS A 3 -8.36 -11.37 6.40
N PHE A 4 -7.91 -10.85 5.27
CA PHE A 4 -6.49 -10.76 4.93
C PHE A 4 -6.08 -9.28 4.78
N ILE A 5 -4.89 -8.90 5.24
CA ILE A 5 -4.41 -7.53 5.18
C ILE A 5 -3.04 -7.48 4.48
N ASN A 6 -2.83 -6.45 3.67
CA ASN A 6 -1.50 -5.99 3.32
C ASN A 6 -1.22 -4.62 3.94
N ILE A 7 0.03 -4.40 4.33
CA ILE A 7 0.56 -3.18 4.90
C ILE A 7 1.80 -2.82 4.09
N VAL A 8 1.84 -1.63 3.49
CA VAL A 8 2.98 -1.18 2.69
C VAL A 8 3.39 0.19 3.17
N LYS A 9 4.61 0.27 3.71
CA LYS A 9 5.19 1.53 4.14
C LYS A 9 6.06 2.12 3.03
N VAL A 10 5.95 3.42 2.83
CA VAL A 10 6.74 4.19 1.88
C VAL A 10 7.17 5.50 2.52
N LYS A 11 8.28 6.06 2.02
CA LYS A 11 8.68 7.43 2.30
C LYS A 11 8.69 8.19 0.99
N VAL A 12 7.97 9.31 0.93
CA VAL A 12 7.78 10.11 -0.29
C VAL A 12 8.77 11.28 -0.27
N LYS A 13 9.43 11.55 -1.40
CA LYS A 13 10.28 12.75 -1.53
C LYS A 13 9.40 13.98 -1.38
N THR A 14 9.82 14.95 -0.58
CA THR A 14 9.01 16.15 -0.24
C THR A 14 8.39 16.84 -1.46
N LYS A 15 9.11 16.94 -2.58
CA LYS A 15 8.61 17.59 -3.82
C LYS A 15 7.44 16.86 -4.50
N TYR A 16 7.21 15.58 -4.20
CA TYR A 16 6.18 14.76 -4.83
C TYR A 16 5.00 14.46 -3.89
N ARG A 17 4.96 15.06 -2.69
CA ARG A 17 3.92 14.77 -1.69
C ARG A 17 2.52 14.89 -2.26
N GLU A 18 2.19 16.04 -2.84
CA GLU A 18 0.85 16.30 -3.37
C GLU A 18 0.51 15.39 -4.55
N GLU A 19 1.46 15.20 -5.48
CA GLU A 19 1.28 14.29 -6.62
C GLU A 19 1.03 12.84 -6.17
N TYR A 20 1.78 12.36 -5.17
CA TYR A 20 1.60 11.04 -4.57
C TYR A 20 0.20 10.89 -3.97
N LEU A 21 -0.25 11.87 -3.19
CA LEU A 21 -1.56 11.83 -2.53
C LEU A 21 -2.70 11.87 -3.56
N THR A 22 -2.61 12.71 -4.59
CA THR A 22 -3.58 12.75 -5.69
C THR A 22 -3.68 11.40 -6.40
N ILE A 23 -2.54 10.81 -6.78
CA ILE A 23 -2.54 9.50 -7.46
C ILE A 23 -3.14 8.40 -6.56
N CYS A 24 -2.91 8.47 -5.24
CA CYS A 24 -3.48 7.50 -4.31
C CYS A 24 -4.99 7.68 -4.09
N ASP A 25 -5.50 8.91 -4.09
CA ASP A 25 -6.93 9.19 -3.92
C ASP A 25 -7.74 8.87 -5.19
N GLU A 26 -7.16 9.10 -6.37
CA GLU A 26 -7.78 8.79 -7.65
C GLU A 26 -7.80 7.29 -7.99
N GLU A 27 -6.86 6.50 -7.44
CA GLU A 27 -6.80 5.07 -7.71
C GLU A 27 -7.94 4.34 -6.97
N PRO A 28 -8.85 3.65 -7.70
CA PRO A 28 -9.95 2.95 -7.07
C PRO A 28 -9.46 1.74 -6.28
N LYS A 29 -10.30 1.24 -5.36
CA LYS A 29 -10.05 -0.04 -4.69
C LYS A 29 -9.92 -1.17 -5.71
N PHE A 30 -8.94 -2.05 -5.49
CA PHE A 30 -8.81 -3.28 -6.27
C PHE A 30 -9.97 -4.25 -5.99
N GLU A 31 -10.23 -5.12 -6.96
CA GLU A 31 -11.26 -6.15 -6.86
C GLU A 31 -10.98 -7.08 -5.66
N GLY A 32 -12.01 -7.38 -4.87
CA GLY A 32 -11.86 -8.18 -3.64
C GLY A 32 -11.37 -7.41 -2.41
N MET A 33 -10.87 -6.17 -2.58
CA MET A 33 -10.50 -5.30 -1.46
C MET A 33 -11.76 -4.70 -0.80
N THR A 34 -11.87 -4.83 0.52
CA THR A 34 -12.98 -4.28 1.30
C THR A 34 -12.71 -2.82 1.68
N SER A 35 -11.49 -2.50 2.10
CA SER A 35 -11.08 -1.14 2.43
C SER A 35 -9.61 -0.84 2.08
N ALA A 36 -9.36 0.42 1.77
CA ALA A 36 -8.04 1.02 1.54
C ALA A 36 -7.87 2.18 2.51
N LYS A 37 -6.74 2.25 3.23
CA LYS A 37 -6.41 3.36 4.12
C LYS A 37 -4.98 3.81 3.85
N TYR A 38 -4.77 5.11 3.76
CA TYR A 38 -3.45 5.73 3.63
C TYR A 38 -3.21 6.55 4.90
N VAL A 39 -2.22 6.14 5.70
CA VAL A 39 -1.95 6.72 7.02
C VAL A 39 -0.58 7.36 7.02
N GLU A 40 -0.49 8.66 7.30
CA GLU A 40 0.79 9.32 7.55
C GLU A 40 1.23 9.04 8.99
N ILE A 41 2.37 8.35 9.16
CA ILE A 41 2.89 7.94 10.47
C ILE A 41 4.08 8.80 10.93
N ALA A 42 4.67 9.55 10.00
CA ALA A 42 5.71 10.56 10.21
C ALA A 42 5.73 11.47 8.97
N PRO A 43 6.37 12.65 9.00
CA PRO A 43 6.42 13.55 7.84
C PRO A 43 6.83 12.83 6.55
N ASN A 44 5.95 12.86 5.55
CA ASN A 44 6.09 12.20 4.24
C ASN A 44 6.31 10.68 4.31
N THR A 45 5.99 10.04 5.42
CA THR A 45 6.08 8.58 5.59
C THR A 45 4.67 8.03 5.74
N PHE A 46 4.25 7.27 4.73
CA PHE A 46 2.89 6.77 4.61
C PHE A 46 2.85 5.26 4.74
N THR A 47 1.79 4.75 5.35
CA THR A 47 1.46 3.33 5.41
C THR A 47 0.12 3.12 4.72
N PHE A 48 0.16 2.37 3.62
CA PHE A 48 -1.04 1.85 2.96
C PHE A 48 -1.49 0.58 3.68
N ILE A 49 -2.77 0.50 4.04
CA ILE A 49 -3.40 -0.67 4.64
C ILE A 49 -4.56 -1.08 3.74
N GLY A 50 -4.43 -2.24 3.10
CA GLY A 50 -5.48 -2.86 2.30
C GLY A 50 -6.08 -4.05 3.03
N GLU A 51 -7.40 -4.04 3.22
CA GLU A 51 -8.16 -5.17 3.74
C GLU A 51 -8.85 -5.93 2.60
N TRP A 52 -8.83 -7.26 2.65
CA TRP A 52 -9.30 -8.15 1.58
C TRP A 52 -10.26 -9.19 2.14
N LYS A 53 -11.22 -9.64 1.31
CA LYS A 53 -12.18 -10.67 1.76
C LYS A 53 -11.46 -12.01 1.95
N THR A 54 -10.52 -12.36 1.07
CA THR A 54 -9.68 -13.56 1.20
C THR A 54 -8.22 -13.31 0.78
N GLN A 55 -7.35 -14.31 1.00
CA GLN A 55 -5.97 -14.33 0.49
C GLN A 55 -5.93 -14.40 -1.05
N GLU A 56 -6.86 -15.15 -1.65
CA GLU A 56 -6.92 -15.32 -3.10
C GLU A 56 -7.25 -14.00 -3.80
N ASP A 57 -8.09 -13.15 -3.20
CA ASP A 57 -8.43 -11.83 -3.74
C ASP A 57 -7.19 -10.93 -3.93
N ILE A 58 -6.30 -10.89 -2.93
CA ILE A 58 -5.05 -10.12 -3.05
C ILE A 58 -4.09 -10.77 -4.04
N ASP A 59 -4.01 -12.10 -4.09
CA ASP A 59 -3.11 -12.78 -5.02
C ASP A 59 -3.50 -12.53 -6.48
N GLN A 60 -4.81 -12.53 -6.77
CA GLN A 60 -5.34 -12.16 -8.09
C GLN A 60 -5.15 -10.67 -8.39
N SER A 61 -5.22 -9.80 -7.39
CA SER A 61 -5.02 -8.35 -7.54
C SER A 61 -3.55 -7.92 -7.59
N ARG A 62 -2.61 -8.77 -7.15
CA ARG A 62 -1.18 -8.45 -7.03
C ARG A 62 -0.56 -7.87 -8.31
N PRO A 63 -0.85 -8.36 -9.54
CA PRO A 63 -0.32 -7.75 -10.76
C PRO A 63 -0.78 -6.30 -10.97
N LYS A 64 -2.03 -5.97 -10.61
CA LYS A 64 -2.55 -4.59 -10.70
C LYS A 64 -1.93 -3.70 -9.62
N MET A 65 -1.77 -4.21 -8.41
CA MET A 65 -1.09 -3.51 -7.32
C MET A 65 0.36 -3.18 -7.66
N LEU A 66 1.10 -4.11 -8.26
CA LEU A 66 2.49 -3.88 -8.68
C LEU A 66 2.58 -2.79 -9.75
N LYS A 67 1.69 -2.81 -10.75
CA LYS A 67 1.63 -1.75 -11.78
C LYS A 67 1.32 -0.38 -11.17
N PHE A 68 0.41 -0.31 -10.21
CA PHE A 68 0.13 0.93 -9.49
C PHE A 68 1.37 1.39 -8.71
N LEU A 69 2.03 0.49 -8.00
CA LEU A 69 3.24 0.79 -7.25
C LEU A 69 4.40 1.23 -8.16
N ASP A 70 4.53 0.69 -9.37
CA ASP A 70 5.53 1.12 -10.36
C ASP A 70 5.37 2.60 -10.73
N LYS A 71 4.13 3.12 -10.78
CA LYS A 71 3.88 4.56 -10.98
C LYS A 71 4.37 5.39 -9.79
N LEU A 72 4.29 4.84 -8.58
CA LEU A 72 4.65 5.54 -7.36
C LEU A 72 6.16 5.56 -7.08
N ARG A 73 6.87 4.47 -7.41
CA ARG A 73 8.30 4.27 -7.08
C ARG A 73 9.22 5.45 -7.42
N PRO A 74 9.10 6.16 -8.55
CA PRO A 74 9.94 7.32 -8.84
C PRO A 74 9.83 8.44 -7.79
N MET A 75 8.68 8.56 -7.14
CA MET A 75 8.39 9.58 -6.13
C MET A 75 8.90 9.22 -4.73
N LEU A 76 9.35 7.98 -4.51
CA LEU A 76 9.72 7.45 -3.21
C LEU A 76 11.21 7.62 -2.89
N GLU A 77 11.51 7.77 -1.62
CA GLU A 77 12.85 7.69 -1.04
C GLU A 77 13.22 6.23 -0.73
N GLU A 78 14.50 5.93 -0.79
CA GLU A 78 15.03 4.65 -0.30
C GLU A 78 14.88 4.59 1.23
N ILE A 79 14.31 3.49 1.72
CA ILE A 79 14.12 3.18 3.14
C ILE A 79 15.41 2.57 3.70
N SER A 80 15.94 1.57 3.01
CA SER A 80 17.24 0.93 3.29
C SER A 80 17.73 0.15 2.06
N PRO A 81 19.01 -0.25 1.99
CA PRO A 81 19.53 -1.08 0.90
C PRO A 81 18.79 -2.42 0.71
N GLU A 82 18.27 -3.00 1.81
CA GLU A 82 17.57 -4.29 1.80
C GLU A 82 16.11 -4.18 1.34
N LEU A 83 15.43 -3.09 1.72
CA LEU A 83 14.02 -2.86 1.41
C LEU A 83 13.83 -2.08 0.10
N GLY A 84 14.83 -1.33 -0.33
CA GLY A 84 14.70 -0.37 -1.42
C GLY A 84 13.73 0.74 -1.04
N VAL A 85 12.71 1.00 -1.85
CA VAL A 85 11.80 2.16 -1.70
C VAL A 85 10.44 1.82 -1.06
N THR A 86 10.19 0.54 -0.75
CA THR A 86 8.93 0.07 -0.16
C THR A 86 9.18 -1.01 0.87
N ASP A 87 8.42 -0.99 1.96
CA ASP A 87 8.46 -2.01 3.02
C ASP A 87 7.09 -2.72 3.08
N PRO A 88 6.89 -3.80 2.30
CA PRO A 88 5.63 -4.53 2.23
C PRO A 88 5.55 -5.67 3.24
N SER A 89 4.35 -5.89 3.78
CA SER A 89 3.99 -7.03 4.63
C SER A 89 2.54 -7.43 4.36
N SER A 90 2.20 -8.70 4.55
CA SER A 90 0.83 -9.17 4.45
C SER A 90 0.57 -10.38 5.34
N GLY A 91 -0.69 -10.59 5.74
CA GLY A 91 -1.04 -11.69 6.63
C GLY A 91 -2.53 -11.80 6.95
N SER A 92 -2.91 -12.95 7.49
CA SER A 92 -4.26 -13.20 7.99
C SER A 92 -4.51 -12.41 9.27
N VAL A 93 -5.71 -11.86 9.40
CA VAL A 93 -6.14 -11.19 10.63
C VAL A 93 -6.42 -12.26 11.69
N ILE A 94 -5.61 -12.26 12.76
CA ILE A 94 -5.73 -13.21 13.87
C ILE A 94 -6.75 -12.73 14.92
N ILE A 95 -6.82 -11.43 15.15
CA ILE A 95 -7.75 -10.79 16.09
C ILE A 95 -8.30 -9.52 15.43
N GLU A 96 -9.62 -9.39 15.44
CA GLU A 96 -10.35 -8.20 14.99
C GLU A 96 -11.35 -7.79 16.08
N LYS A 97 -11.50 -6.49 16.33
CA LYS A 97 -12.41 -5.92 17.33
C LYS A 97 -13.18 -4.75 16.74
#